data_AF-A0AAE8WZW3-F1
#
_entry.id   AF-A0AAE8WZW3-F1
#
_cell.length_a   1.000
_cell.length_b   1.000
_cell.length_c   1.000
_cell.angle_alpha   90.00
_cell.angle_beta   90.00
_cell.angle_gamma   90.00
#
_symmetry.space_group_name_H-M   'P 1'
#
loop_
_entity.id
_entity.type
_entity.pdbx_description
1 polymer ?
#
loop_
_entity_poly.entity_id
_entity_poly.type
_entity_poly.pdbx_seq_one_letter_code
_entity_poly.pdbx_strand_id
1 'polypeptide(L)'
;MSQLENNNMDNNLYGASAADFNKIPGSPIAYWISTKLIKTFENGVQLNKIAIPRQGLATMDNTRFTRVWHEVSISNFSIFTTKKSDVKWFPYNKGGDFRKWYGNQEILVNWGNNGEEIKKLAIERYGSASKRVVNEESYFLPSITWSKISSSKPSFRYQPPGAVFDVAGMSIFPKKDEFQILLPLLNSKLALRILEVLSPTLNFEAGQIGAIPVIAPKVNVESIFQRLITISKLDWNSSEVSWEFTRLPLLHSEYYLPILRDNYQNLYARWFEIVLEMQRLEEENNHIFIDAYGLQDELTPDVPLSEITLTCNPYYRYGGNLTDEEREQRLQSDTIAELISYTIGCMMGRYSLDREGLVYANADNKGFKTLVEEGAYARFPADSDGILPITTEAWFEDDIAARVEVFVHTAWGAEHLEKNLQFIADSLCLAAIKPVKKGGETSRETIRRYLSTQFFKDHLKTYKKRPIYWLFSSGKEKAFECLVYLHRYNETTLPRMRTEYVTPLLGQMDSRIERLRLQQNEAETAEAKRIGKEIDSLTKQLTELRSFDDQLKHYADMKIQLDLDDGVKVNYGKFGTLLAEVKAITGDKAE
;
A
#
# COMPACT_ATOMS: atom_id res chain seq x y z
N MET A 1 6.73 22.87 57.54
CA MET A 1 5.76 22.05 58.30
C MET A 1 4.42 22.77 58.31
N SER A 2 3.47 22.27 57.54
CA SER A 2 2.07 22.23 57.99
C SER A 2 1.64 20.77 57.82
N GLN A 3 1.23 20.15 58.91
CA GLN A 3 1.05 18.71 59.10
C GLN A 3 -0.30 18.19 58.56
N LEU A 4 -0.84 18.78 57.48
CA LEU A 4 -2.19 18.50 56.99
C LEU A 4 -2.29 18.03 55.53
N GLU A 5 -1.17 17.94 54.80
CA GLU A 5 -1.16 17.41 53.41
C GLU A 5 -0.69 15.94 53.28
N ASN A 6 -0.49 15.23 54.39
CA ASN A 6 0.02 13.84 54.39
C ASN A 6 -1.06 12.74 54.46
N ASN A 7 -2.36 13.07 54.44
CA ASN A 7 -3.45 12.09 54.60
C ASN A 7 -4.01 11.52 53.29
N ASN A 8 -3.20 11.45 52.22
CA ASN A 8 -3.60 10.80 50.97
C ASN A 8 -2.52 9.83 50.42
N MET A 9 -1.69 9.23 51.30
CA MET A 9 -0.76 8.16 50.92
C MET A 9 -1.39 6.76 50.90
N ASP A 10 -2.55 6.55 51.54
CA ASP A 10 -3.14 5.20 51.65
C ASP A 10 -3.77 4.68 50.35
N ASN A 11 -3.99 5.52 49.33
CA ASN A 11 -4.54 5.08 48.04
C ASN A 11 -3.50 4.59 47.03
N ASN A 12 -2.21 4.51 47.41
CA ASN A 12 -1.12 4.06 46.51
C ASN A 12 -0.24 2.94 47.12
N LEU A 13 -0.69 2.28 48.20
CA LEU A 13 0.02 1.13 48.78
C LEU A 13 -0.48 -0.18 48.15
N TYR A 14 0.36 -0.81 47.33
CA TYR A 14 0.11 -2.13 46.75
C TYR A 14 0.81 -3.20 47.58
N GLY A 15 0.04 -4.12 48.17
CA GLY A 15 0.56 -5.30 48.86
C GLY A 15 0.59 -6.51 47.93
N ALA A 16 1.78 -7.07 47.69
CA ALA A 16 1.96 -8.31 46.93
C ALA A 16 2.91 -9.26 47.67
N SER A 17 2.61 -10.57 47.68
CA SER A 17 3.49 -11.58 48.28
C SER A 17 4.63 -11.92 47.33
N ALA A 18 5.82 -12.22 47.86
CA ALA A 18 6.93 -12.74 47.05
C ALA A 18 6.56 -14.04 46.30
N ALA A 19 5.65 -14.84 46.87
CA ALA A 19 5.13 -16.05 46.23
C ALA A 19 4.28 -15.75 44.98
N ASP A 20 3.70 -14.55 44.88
CA ASP A 20 2.85 -14.17 43.76
C ASP A 20 3.66 -13.90 42.48
N PHE A 21 4.88 -13.35 42.62
CA PHE A 21 5.75 -13.13 41.46
C PHE A 21 6.17 -14.44 40.77
N ASN A 22 6.34 -15.52 41.54
CA ASN A 22 6.71 -16.83 40.99
C ASN A 22 5.61 -17.49 40.13
N LYS A 23 4.37 -16.99 40.21
CA LYS A 23 3.24 -17.49 39.40
C LYS A 23 3.28 -16.95 37.97
N ILE A 24 3.99 -15.85 37.74
CA ILE A 24 4.11 -15.22 36.43
C ILE A 24 5.38 -15.78 35.75
N PRO A 25 5.31 -16.22 34.48
CA PRO A 25 6.48 -16.68 33.74
C PRO A 25 7.61 -15.65 33.74
N GLY A 26 8.82 -16.05 34.15
CA GLY A 26 9.98 -15.18 34.26
C GLY A 26 10.07 -14.37 35.56
N SER A 27 9.11 -14.53 36.47
CA SER A 27 9.03 -13.87 37.78
C SER A 27 9.22 -12.33 37.77
N PRO A 28 8.53 -11.56 36.89
CA PRO A 28 8.59 -10.10 36.92
C PRO A 28 8.00 -9.54 38.23
N ILE A 29 8.60 -8.45 38.74
CA ILE A 29 8.09 -7.72 39.91
C ILE A 29 6.96 -6.79 39.46
N ALA A 30 5.75 -7.33 39.36
CA ALA A 30 4.57 -6.61 38.88
C ALA A 30 3.55 -6.41 40.02
N TYR A 31 3.83 -5.50 40.96
CA TYR A 31 3.03 -5.30 42.17
C TYR A 31 1.63 -4.68 41.94
N TRP A 32 1.39 -4.12 40.74
CA TRP A 32 0.13 -3.47 40.36
C TRP A 32 -0.89 -4.43 39.72
N ILE A 33 -0.56 -5.71 39.59
CA ILE A 33 -1.45 -6.71 38.97
C ILE A 33 -2.49 -7.22 39.97
N SER A 34 -3.69 -7.47 39.50
CA SER A 34 -4.75 -8.03 40.33
C SER A 34 -4.51 -9.51 40.63
N THR A 35 -5.01 -9.98 41.78
CA THR A 35 -5.00 -11.41 42.12
C THR A 35 -5.76 -12.24 41.09
N LYS A 36 -6.80 -11.67 40.46
CA LYS A 36 -7.55 -12.34 39.38
C LYS A 36 -6.65 -12.58 38.17
N LEU A 37 -5.92 -11.57 37.70
CA LEU A 37 -4.99 -11.70 36.58
C LEU A 37 -3.88 -12.71 36.87
N ILE A 38 -3.32 -12.74 38.09
CA ILE A 38 -2.32 -13.75 38.49
C ILE A 38 -2.87 -15.17 38.37
N LYS A 39 -4.09 -15.41 38.86
CA LYS A 39 -4.75 -16.73 38.78
C LYS A 39 -4.94 -17.22 37.35
N THR A 40 -4.96 -16.33 36.35
CA THR A 40 -5.05 -16.74 34.93
C THR A 40 -3.80 -17.51 34.49
N PHE A 41 -2.62 -17.19 35.02
CA PHE A 41 -1.37 -17.93 34.75
C PHE A 41 -1.34 -19.31 35.40
N GLU A 42 -2.06 -19.48 36.52
CA GLU A 42 -2.20 -20.77 37.22
C GLU A 42 -3.23 -21.66 36.52
N ASN A 43 -4.37 -21.09 36.11
CA ASN A 43 -5.51 -21.82 35.58
C ASN A 43 -5.45 -22.05 34.05
N GLY A 44 -4.76 -21.18 33.32
CA GLY A 44 -4.65 -21.25 31.86
C GLY A 44 -3.52 -22.15 31.37
N VAL A 45 -3.67 -22.68 30.16
CA VAL A 45 -2.59 -23.41 29.49
C VAL A 45 -1.71 -22.41 28.75
N GLN A 46 -0.39 -22.41 29.00
CA GLN A 46 0.53 -21.54 28.27
C GLN A 46 0.42 -21.76 26.75
N LEU A 47 0.36 -20.67 25.99
CA LEU A 47 0.20 -20.69 24.54
C LEU A 47 1.23 -21.59 23.84
N ASN A 48 2.49 -21.57 24.29
CA ASN A 48 3.56 -22.39 23.73
C ASN A 48 3.37 -23.91 23.89
N LYS A 49 2.47 -24.36 24.78
CA LYS A 49 2.08 -25.77 24.93
C LYS A 49 1.00 -26.17 23.92
N ILE A 50 0.30 -25.20 23.34
CA ILE A 50 -0.75 -25.39 22.32
C ILE A 50 -0.12 -25.24 20.93
N ALA A 51 0.47 -24.07 20.66
CA ALA A 51 1.12 -23.76 19.40
C ALA A 51 2.38 -22.93 19.65
N ILE A 52 3.54 -23.45 19.25
CA ILE A 52 4.84 -22.86 19.57
C ILE A 52 5.07 -21.61 18.69
N PRO A 53 5.27 -20.42 19.27
CA PRO A 53 5.71 -19.24 18.53
C PRO A 53 7.15 -19.43 18.03
N ARG A 54 7.42 -19.06 16.78
CA ARG A 54 8.70 -19.25 16.10
C ARG A 54 9.16 -17.97 15.38
N GLN A 55 10.47 -17.84 15.25
CA GLN A 55 11.13 -16.88 14.36
C GLN A 55 11.51 -17.55 13.04
N GLY A 56 11.53 -16.79 11.95
CA GLY A 56 11.78 -17.35 10.62
C GLY A 56 13.13 -16.98 10.03
N LEU A 57 13.14 -16.85 8.71
CA LEU A 57 14.29 -16.57 7.87
C LEU A 57 14.95 -15.23 8.21
N ALA A 58 16.27 -15.22 8.31
CA ALA A 58 17.08 -14.01 8.25
C ALA A 58 17.75 -13.92 6.88
N THR A 59 17.32 -12.98 6.05
CA THR A 59 17.78 -12.84 4.65
C THR A 59 19.24 -12.47 4.49
N MET A 60 19.85 -11.85 5.50
CA MET A 60 21.23 -11.32 5.51
C MET A 60 21.52 -10.20 4.49
N ASP A 61 20.70 -10.09 3.45
CA ASP A 61 20.75 -9.08 2.39
C ASP A 61 19.33 -8.84 1.84
N ASN A 62 18.64 -7.84 2.38
CA ASN A 62 17.28 -7.50 1.92
C ASN A 62 17.28 -6.98 0.47
N THR A 63 18.35 -6.30 0.03
CA THR A 63 18.44 -5.75 -1.33
C THR A 63 18.51 -6.87 -2.35
N ARG A 64 19.15 -7.99 -2.03
CA ARG A 64 19.22 -9.16 -2.91
C ARG A 64 17.99 -10.06 -2.83
N PHE A 65 17.49 -10.34 -1.63
CA PHE A 65 16.50 -11.40 -1.42
C PHE A 65 15.07 -10.93 -1.22
N THR A 66 14.77 -9.63 -1.14
CA THR A 66 13.40 -9.15 -0.92
C THR A 66 12.91 -8.17 -1.97
N ARG A 67 11.63 -8.25 -2.35
CA ARG A 67 10.95 -7.35 -3.29
C ARG A 67 9.56 -7.03 -2.78
N VAL A 68 9.00 -5.90 -3.18
CA VAL A 68 7.54 -5.73 -3.15
C VAL A 68 6.95 -6.44 -4.37
N TRP A 69 5.78 -7.06 -4.24
CA TRP A 69 5.27 -7.99 -5.26
C TRP A 69 5.08 -7.37 -6.65
N HIS A 70 4.72 -6.09 -6.71
CA HIS A 70 4.49 -5.38 -7.97
C HIS A 70 5.79 -5.05 -8.73
N GLU A 71 6.97 -5.25 -8.11
CA GLU A 71 8.28 -5.06 -8.75
C GLU A 71 8.64 -6.20 -9.71
N VAL A 72 8.12 -7.41 -9.47
CA VAL A 72 8.53 -8.64 -10.18
C VAL A 72 7.47 -9.09 -11.17
N SER A 73 7.88 -9.83 -12.20
CA SER A 73 6.95 -10.44 -13.16
C SER A 73 6.02 -11.42 -12.43
N ILE A 74 4.71 -11.38 -12.74
CA ILE A 74 3.73 -12.35 -12.20
C ILE A 74 4.08 -13.79 -12.57
N SER A 75 4.75 -13.98 -13.73
CA SER A 75 5.23 -15.29 -14.16
C SER A 75 6.30 -15.89 -13.23
N ASN A 76 6.93 -15.07 -12.39
CA ASN A 76 7.99 -15.47 -11.45
C ASN A 76 7.53 -15.37 -9.98
N PHE A 77 6.23 -15.19 -9.74
CA PHE A 77 5.63 -15.05 -8.41
C PHE A 77 4.70 -16.23 -8.09
N SER A 78 4.96 -16.89 -6.96
CA SER A 78 4.35 -18.18 -6.62
C SER A 78 2.85 -18.19 -6.38
N ILE A 79 2.22 -17.09 -5.95
CA ILE A 79 0.76 -17.09 -5.70
C ILE A 79 -0.05 -17.26 -6.99
N PHE A 80 0.56 -17.00 -8.15
CA PHE A 80 -0.06 -17.12 -9.47
C PHE A 80 0.33 -18.40 -10.22
N THR A 81 1.09 -19.32 -9.59
CA THR A 81 1.47 -20.60 -10.20
C THR A 81 1.24 -21.80 -9.28
N THR A 82 0.84 -22.92 -9.87
CA THR A 82 0.67 -24.21 -9.17
C THR A 82 1.93 -25.07 -9.19
N LYS A 83 2.94 -24.72 -10.02
CA LYS A 83 4.21 -25.45 -10.13
C LYS A 83 5.24 -24.83 -9.19
N LYS A 84 5.45 -25.44 -8.02
CA LYS A 84 6.41 -25.01 -7.00
C LYS A 84 7.88 -24.97 -7.49
N SER A 85 8.22 -25.53 -8.65
CA SER A 85 9.61 -25.74 -9.08
C SER A 85 10.23 -24.61 -9.91
N ASP A 86 9.45 -23.73 -10.55
CA ASP A 86 9.99 -22.89 -11.64
C ASP A 86 9.93 -21.37 -11.35
N VAL A 87 9.58 -20.97 -10.13
CA VAL A 87 9.48 -19.56 -9.73
C VAL A 87 10.44 -19.20 -8.62
N LYS A 88 10.88 -17.94 -8.62
CA LYS A 88 11.88 -17.39 -7.70
C LYS A 88 11.25 -16.74 -6.48
N TRP A 89 10.15 -16.00 -6.65
CA TRP A 89 9.60 -15.13 -5.61
C TRP A 89 8.40 -15.74 -4.91
N PHE A 90 8.45 -15.78 -3.58
CA PHE A 90 7.41 -16.32 -2.71
C PHE A 90 6.96 -15.27 -1.70
N PRO A 91 5.67 -15.26 -1.28
CA PRO A 91 5.21 -14.38 -0.21
C PRO A 91 6.13 -14.46 1.01
N TYR A 92 6.47 -13.29 1.56
CA TYR A 92 7.37 -13.16 2.69
C TYR A 92 6.77 -12.27 3.75
N ASN A 93 6.39 -12.88 4.84
CA ASN A 93 5.83 -12.18 5.97
C ASN A 93 6.94 -11.51 6.77
N LYS A 94 7.02 -10.19 6.61
CA LYS A 94 8.02 -9.34 7.27
C LYS A 94 7.48 -8.58 8.49
N GLY A 95 6.36 -9.04 9.05
CA GLY A 95 5.54 -8.26 9.97
C GLY A 95 4.76 -7.19 9.19
N GLY A 96 4.96 -5.92 9.52
CA GLY A 96 4.32 -4.78 8.85
C GLY A 96 3.69 -3.80 9.81
N ASP A 97 2.90 -2.88 9.26
CA ASP A 97 2.23 -1.80 10.00
C ASP A 97 1.18 -2.36 10.97
N PHE A 98 0.81 -1.54 11.97
CA PHE A 98 -0.18 -1.92 12.98
C PHE A 98 -1.54 -2.16 12.32
N ARG A 99 -1.92 -3.44 12.17
CA ARG A 99 -3.19 -3.88 11.58
C ARG A 99 -3.56 -5.23 12.18
N LYS A 100 -4.79 -5.35 12.66
CA LYS A 100 -5.33 -6.60 13.21
C LYS A 100 -5.92 -7.49 12.11
N TRP A 101 -6.08 -8.77 12.42
CA TRP A 101 -6.85 -9.78 11.70
C TRP A 101 -6.30 -10.26 10.36
N TYR A 102 -6.00 -9.38 9.40
CA TYR A 102 -5.49 -9.77 8.07
C TYR A 102 -4.74 -8.62 7.39
N GLY A 103 -3.82 -8.90 6.46
CA GLY A 103 -3.17 -7.89 5.61
C GLY A 103 -1.65 -7.80 5.79
N ASN A 104 -1.03 -6.71 5.31
CA ASN A 104 0.43 -6.48 5.21
C ASN A 104 1.16 -7.49 4.29
N GLN A 105 0.41 -8.02 3.35
CA GLN A 105 0.84 -9.02 2.39
C GLN A 105 1.34 -8.31 1.14
N GLU A 106 2.59 -7.83 1.19
CA GLU A 106 3.18 -7.04 0.09
C GLU A 106 4.58 -7.51 -0.31
N ILE A 107 5.33 -8.13 0.61
CA ILE A 107 6.74 -8.44 0.44
C ILE A 107 6.90 -9.88 -0.05
N LEU A 108 7.86 -10.07 -0.95
CA LEU A 108 8.30 -11.36 -1.45
C LEU A 108 9.74 -11.64 -1.03
N VAL A 109 10.10 -12.92 -0.96
CA VAL A 109 11.46 -13.41 -0.78
C VAL A 109 11.85 -14.31 -1.93
N ASN A 110 13.10 -14.22 -2.36
CA ASN A 110 13.67 -15.19 -3.28
C ASN A 110 13.89 -16.52 -2.53
N TRP A 111 13.00 -17.48 -2.80
CA TRP A 111 13.05 -18.85 -2.31
C TRP A 111 13.12 -19.86 -3.48
N GLY A 112 13.61 -19.41 -4.63
CA GLY A 112 13.81 -20.26 -5.82
C GLY A 112 14.72 -21.46 -5.50
N ASN A 113 14.46 -22.58 -6.15
CA ASN A 113 15.18 -23.85 -5.94
C ASN A 113 15.28 -24.25 -4.45
N ASN A 114 14.18 -24.08 -3.71
CA ASN A 114 14.13 -24.31 -2.26
C ASN A 114 15.17 -23.49 -1.45
N GLY A 115 15.33 -22.22 -1.83
CA GLY A 115 16.23 -21.29 -1.16
C GLY A 115 17.72 -21.58 -1.37
N GLU A 116 18.10 -22.22 -2.48
CA GLU A 116 19.50 -22.59 -2.79
C GLU A 116 20.46 -21.39 -2.61
N GLU A 117 20.13 -20.25 -3.22
CA GLU A 117 20.97 -19.06 -3.22
C GLU A 117 21.16 -18.47 -1.82
N ILE A 118 20.08 -18.36 -1.03
CA ILE A 118 20.14 -17.81 0.33
C ILE A 118 20.79 -18.79 1.32
N LYS A 119 20.59 -20.10 1.14
CA LYS A 119 21.26 -21.14 1.92
C LYS A 119 22.77 -21.14 1.66
N LYS A 120 23.18 -21.00 0.39
CA LYS A 120 24.60 -20.87 0.03
C LYS A 120 25.24 -19.66 0.73
N LEU A 121 24.60 -18.50 0.67
CA LEU A 121 25.09 -17.30 1.37
C LEU A 121 25.21 -17.51 2.89
N ALA A 122 24.24 -18.18 3.51
CA ALA A 122 24.28 -18.49 4.93
C ALA A 122 25.44 -19.44 5.30
N ILE A 123 25.72 -20.45 4.47
CA ILE A 123 26.86 -21.35 4.63
C ILE A 123 28.18 -20.58 4.50
N GLU A 124 28.31 -19.74 3.48
CA GLU A 124 29.51 -18.94 3.24
C GLU A 124 29.81 -17.98 4.41
N ARG A 125 28.78 -17.35 4.99
CA ARG A 125 28.96 -16.37 6.08
C ARG A 125 29.02 -16.97 7.47
N TYR A 126 28.35 -18.10 7.72
CA TYR A 126 28.14 -18.64 9.06
C TYR A 126 28.46 -20.13 9.22
N GLY A 127 28.97 -20.79 8.18
CA GLY A 127 29.35 -22.21 8.18
C GLY A 127 28.17 -23.20 8.13
N SER A 128 26.93 -22.73 8.23
CA SER A 128 25.72 -23.55 8.10
C SER A 128 24.51 -22.70 7.70
N ALA A 129 23.68 -23.24 6.81
CA ALA A 129 22.40 -22.63 6.46
C ALA A 129 21.49 -22.45 7.69
N SER A 130 21.50 -23.41 8.62
CA SER A 130 20.62 -23.43 9.80
C SER A 130 20.84 -22.29 10.80
N LYS A 131 21.86 -21.45 10.62
CA LYS A 131 22.10 -20.25 11.44
C LYS A 131 21.21 -19.07 11.06
N ARG A 132 20.65 -19.08 9.85
CA ARG A 132 19.86 -17.98 9.27
C ARG A 132 18.59 -18.46 8.58
N VAL A 133 18.60 -19.67 8.03
CA VAL A 133 17.44 -20.40 7.55
C VAL A 133 16.99 -21.33 8.67
N VAL A 134 16.01 -20.91 9.45
CA VAL A 134 15.48 -21.67 10.59
C VAL A 134 14.00 -21.96 10.42
N ASN A 135 13.54 -23.03 11.07
CA ASN A 135 12.13 -23.45 11.10
C ASN A 135 11.54 -23.64 9.69
N GLU A 136 12.32 -24.17 8.75
CA GLU A 136 11.92 -24.40 7.35
C GLU A 136 10.69 -25.33 7.26
N GLU A 137 10.52 -26.24 8.22
CA GLU A 137 9.35 -27.11 8.33
C GLU A 137 8.03 -26.34 8.54
N SER A 138 8.11 -25.08 8.99
CA SER A 138 6.96 -24.21 9.18
C SER A 138 6.71 -23.29 7.98
N TYR A 139 7.58 -23.30 6.96
CA TYR A 139 7.39 -22.45 5.78
C TYR A 139 6.15 -22.91 5.01
N PHE A 140 5.44 -21.93 4.44
CA PHE A 140 4.23 -22.12 3.65
C PHE A 140 3.00 -22.64 4.40
N LEU A 141 3.11 -22.93 5.71
CA LEU A 141 1.97 -23.25 6.56
C LEU A 141 1.15 -21.98 6.88
N PRO A 142 -0.17 -22.08 7.06
CA PRO A 142 -0.95 -20.97 7.60
C PRO A 142 -0.47 -20.64 9.02
N SER A 143 -0.49 -19.36 9.38
CA SER A 143 0.05 -18.91 10.67
C SER A 143 -0.72 -17.72 11.25
N ILE A 144 -0.51 -17.48 12.55
CA ILE A 144 -0.82 -16.19 13.18
C ILE A 144 0.49 -15.43 13.28
N THR A 145 0.54 -14.22 12.75
CA THR A 145 1.76 -13.40 12.74
C THR A 145 1.59 -12.05 13.41
N TRP A 146 2.69 -11.53 13.96
CA TRP A 146 2.79 -10.19 14.51
C TRP A 146 4.16 -9.57 14.18
N SER A 147 4.24 -8.25 14.30
CA SER A 147 5.51 -7.52 14.23
C SER A 147 6.20 -7.57 15.60
N LYS A 148 7.43 -8.09 15.64
CA LYS A 148 8.29 -8.17 16.84
C LYS A 148 8.46 -6.80 17.50
N ILE A 149 8.60 -5.74 16.71
CA ILE A 149 8.72 -4.37 17.20
C ILE A 149 7.43 -3.64 16.81
N SER A 150 6.78 -2.99 17.79
CA SER A 150 5.61 -2.14 17.57
C SER A 150 5.89 -0.70 18.01
N SER A 151 5.12 0.26 17.49
CA SER A 151 5.15 1.65 17.98
C SER A 151 4.30 1.88 19.22
N SER A 152 3.39 0.95 19.57
CA SER A 152 2.54 1.06 20.77
C SER A 152 1.94 -0.28 21.20
N LYS A 153 0.97 -0.81 20.43
CA LYS A 153 0.19 -2.00 20.75
C LYS A 153 0.60 -3.19 19.85
N PRO A 154 0.56 -4.44 20.35
CA PRO A 154 0.73 -5.60 19.49
C PRO A 154 -0.50 -5.74 18.58
N SER A 155 -0.30 -6.29 17.38
CA SER A 155 -1.39 -6.66 16.47
C SER A 155 -1.07 -7.98 15.81
N PHE A 156 -2.08 -8.84 15.74
CA PHE A 156 -1.94 -10.20 15.23
C PHE A 156 -2.82 -10.38 14.00
N ARG A 157 -2.30 -11.08 12.99
CA ARG A 157 -2.98 -11.31 11.70
C ARG A 157 -2.94 -12.78 11.33
N TYR A 158 -4.01 -13.23 10.69
CA TYR A 158 -4.01 -14.48 9.96
C TYR A 158 -3.18 -14.33 8.67
N GLN A 159 -2.20 -15.22 8.52
CA GLN A 159 -1.41 -15.37 7.30
C GLN A 159 -1.87 -16.67 6.60
N PRO A 160 -2.42 -16.58 5.38
CA PRO A 160 -2.73 -17.74 4.56
C PRO A 160 -1.50 -18.60 4.26
N PRO A 161 -1.69 -19.88 3.88
CA PRO A 161 -0.59 -20.72 3.42
C PRO A 161 0.12 -20.11 2.20
N GLY A 162 1.38 -20.47 2.01
CA GLY A 162 2.18 -20.02 0.87
C GLY A 162 3.25 -18.97 1.18
N ALA A 163 3.39 -18.53 2.44
CA ALA A 163 4.44 -17.58 2.83
C ALA A 163 5.63 -18.21 3.57
N VAL A 164 6.81 -17.67 3.33
CA VAL A 164 7.95 -17.74 4.27
C VAL A 164 7.80 -16.60 5.29
N PHE A 165 8.33 -16.73 6.49
CA PHE A 165 8.24 -15.70 7.54
C PHE A 165 9.63 -15.27 8.01
N ASP A 166 9.75 -14.04 8.52
CA ASP A 166 11.02 -13.45 8.94
C ASP A 166 11.25 -13.45 10.45
N VAL A 167 12.35 -12.82 10.89
CA VAL A 167 12.68 -12.59 12.29
C VAL A 167 11.80 -11.48 12.92
N ALA A 168 11.44 -10.44 12.17
CA ALA A 168 10.57 -9.35 12.59
C ALA A 168 9.07 -9.70 12.47
N GLY A 169 8.69 -10.60 11.57
CA GLY A 169 7.37 -11.17 11.35
C GLY A 169 7.25 -12.55 11.97
N MET A 170 7.42 -12.60 13.29
CA MET A 170 7.31 -13.85 14.03
C MET A 170 5.92 -14.47 13.86
N SER A 171 5.85 -15.79 14.00
CA SER A 171 4.65 -16.55 13.66
C SER A 171 4.38 -17.69 14.64
N ILE A 172 3.11 -17.95 14.91
CA ILE A 172 2.62 -19.16 15.57
C ILE A 172 1.95 -20.01 14.49
N PHE A 173 2.07 -21.34 14.60
CA PHE A 173 1.49 -22.30 13.63
C PHE A 173 0.47 -23.20 14.32
N PRO A 174 -0.74 -22.69 14.61
CA PRO A 174 -1.81 -23.49 15.21
C PRO A 174 -2.35 -24.55 14.26
N LYS A 175 -3.02 -25.56 14.81
CA LYS A 175 -3.92 -26.44 14.05
C LYS A 175 -5.16 -25.66 13.62
N LYS A 176 -5.90 -26.19 12.63
CA LYS A 176 -7.06 -25.52 12.02
C LYS A 176 -8.06 -25.00 13.06
N ASP A 177 -8.44 -25.84 14.02
CA ASP A 177 -9.45 -25.49 15.04
C ASP A 177 -8.90 -24.62 16.17
N GLU A 178 -7.59 -24.37 16.23
CA GLU A 178 -6.96 -23.54 17.25
C GLU A 178 -6.92 -22.06 16.83
N PHE A 179 -6.96 -21.75 15.53
CA PHE A 179 -6.98 -20.37 15.02
C PHE A 179 -8.15 -19.56 15.58
N GLN A 180 -9.33 -20.18 15.65
CA GLN A 180 -10.58 -19.54 16.11
C GLN A 180 -10.51 -19.10 17.58
N ILE A 181 -9.60 -19.67 18.38
CA ILE A 181 -9.39 -19.28 19.78
C ILE A 181 -8.18 -18.36 19.91
N LEU A 182 -7.04 -18.74 19.30
CA LEU A 182 -5.77 -18.06 19.53
C LEU A 182 -5.74 -16.67 18.90
N LEU A 183 -6.22 -16.48 17.66
CA LEU A 183 -6.16 -15.17 17.03
C LEU A 183 -7.09 -14.15 17.73
N PRO A 184 -8.36 -14.49 18.03
CA PRO A 184 -9.24 -13.57 18.77
C PRO A 184 -8.76 -13.27 20.19
N LEU A 185 -8.18 -14.25 20.89
CA LEU A 185 -7.52 -14.03 22.19
C LEU A 185 -6.38 -13.01 22.05
N LEU A 186 -5.46 -13.22 21.11
CA LEU A 186 -4.26 -12.40 20.95
C LEU A 186 -4.56 -10.93 20.58
N ASN A 187 -5.68 -10.69 19.89
CA ASN A 187 -6.14 -9.33 19.55
C ASN A 187 -7.10 -8.72 20.59
N SER A 188 -7.41 -9.42 21.69
CA SER A 188 -8.27 -8.92 22.76
C SER A 188 -7.53 -7.92 23.68
N LYS A 189 -8.29 -7.04 24.35
CA LYS A 189 -7.75 -6.16 25.40
C LYS A 189 -7.07 -6.91 26.54
N LEU A 190 -7.53 -8.13 26.82
CA LEU A 190 -6.93 -9.00 27.82
C LEU A 190 -5.49 -9.37 27.45
N ALA A 191 -5.25 -9.79 26.20
CA ALA A 191 -3.90 -10.14 25.76
C ALA A 191 -2.96 -8.93 25.82
N LEU A 192 -3.45 -7.73 25.49
CA LEU A 192 -2.69 -6.49 25.70
C LEU A 192 -2.33 -6.31 27.19
N ARG A 193 -3.30 -6.45 28.10
CA ARG A 193 -3.07 -6.31 29.54
C ARG A 193 -2.06 -7.33 30.09
N ILE A 194 -2.10 -8.56 29.58
CA ILE A 194 -1.12 -9.62 29.91
C ILE A 194 0.27 -9.24 29.37
N LEU A 195 0.34 -8.73 28.13
CA LEU A 195 1.60 -8.36 27.50
C LEU A 195 2.24 -7.12 28.14
N GLU A 196 1.48 -6.20 28.71
CA GLU A 196 2.03 -5.10 29.54
C GLU A 196 2.82 -5.62 30.76
N VAL A 197 2.47 -6.82 31.26
CA VAL A 197 3.18 -7.48 32.37
C VAL A 197 4.38 -8.29 31.86
N LEU A 198 4.21 -9.06 30.78
CA LEU A 198 5.24 -9.97 30.25
C LEU A 198 6.29 -9.27 29.38
N SER A 199 5.91 -8.16 28.74
CA SER A 199 6.76 -7.31 27.93
C SER A 199 6.48 -5.83 28.23
N PRO A 200 7.10 -5.24 29.26
CA PRO A 200 6.96 -3.82 29.54
C PRO A 200 7.65 -2.92 28.49
N THR A 201 8.14 -3.51 27.39
CA THR A 201 8.82 -2.81 26.29
C THR A 201 8.05 -3.01 24.99
N LEU A 202 8.37 -2.24 23.95
CA LEU A 202 7.74 -2.34 22.64
C LEU A 202 8.20 -3.56 21.79
N ASN A 203 8.97 -4.47 22.38
CA ASN A 203 9.45 -5.70 21.75
C ASN A 203 8.60 -6.89 22.21
N PHE A 204 7.84 -7.50 21.30
CA PHE A 204 7.02 -8.69 21.55
C PHE A 204 7.74 -9.93 21.02
N GLU A 205 8.58 -10.55 21.86
CA GLU A 205 9.35 -11.74 21.51
C GLU A 205 8.50 -13.01 21.57
N ALA A 206 8.90 -14.03 20.80
CA ALA A 206 8.24 -15.35 20.77
C ALA A 206 8.01 -15.95 22.17
N GLY A 207 8.97 -15.78 23.09
CA GLY A 207 8.86 -16.29 24.46
C GLY A 207 7.74 -15.63 25.26
N GLN A 208 7.52 -14.32 25.08
CA GLN A 208 6.49 -13.57 25.79
C GLN A 208 5.10 -13.92 25.27
N ILE A 209 4.94 -13.98 23.94
CA ILE A 209 3.68 -14.43 23.33
C ILE A 209 3.38 -15.87 23.75
N GLY A 210 4.40 -16.74 23.78
CA GLY A 210 4.27 -18.13 24.21
C GLY A 210 3.87 -18.32 25.69
N ALA A 211 4.11 -17.31 26.53
CA ALA A 211 3.80 -17.32 27.95
C ALA A 211 2.36 -16.86 28.27
N ILE A 212 1.60 -16.36 27.28
CA ILE A 212 0.20 -15.96 27.48
C ILE A 212 -0.61 -17.20 27.92
N PRO A 213 -1.36 -17.12 29.04
CA PRO A 213 -2.26 -18.19 29.44
C PRO A 213 -3.48 -18.22 28.53
N VAL A 214 -3.80 -19.40 28.00
CA VAL A 214 -4.96 -19.67 27.15
C VAL A 214 -6.04 -20.35 27.98
N ILE A 215 -7.18 -19.68 28.12
CA ILE A 215 -8.41 -20.20 28.71
C ILE A 215 -9.45 -20.19 27.59
N ALA A 216 -9.94 -21.36 27.22
CA ALA A 216 -10.94 -21.47 26.17
C ALA A 216 -12.27 -20.87 26.66
N PRO A 217 -12.92 -19.99 25.87
CA PRO A 217 -14.23 -19.48 26.22
C PRO A 217 -15.27 -20.60 26.19
N LYS A 218 -16.33 -20.46 27.00
CA LYS A 218 -17.44 -21.42 27.04
C LYS A 218 -18.40 -21.30 25.84
N VAL A 219 -18.34 -20.16 25.15
CA VAL A 219 -19.14 -19.86 23.96
C VAL A 219 -18.36 -20.16 22.69
N ASN A 220 -19.07 -20.46 21.61
CA ASN A 220 -18.46 -20.67 20.31
C ASN A 220 -18.02 -19.32 19.71
N VAL A 221 -16.74 -19.20 19.38
CA VAL A 221 -16.12 -17.98 18.81
C VAL A 221 -15.92 -18.03 17.29
N GLU A 222 -16.23 -19.15 16.64
CA GLU A 222 -15.97 -19.38 15.21
C GLU A 222 -16.65 -18.33 14.33
N SER A 223 -17.93 -18.01 14.60
CA SER A 223 -18.65 -17.03 13.78
C SER A 223 -18.05 -15.63 13.88
N ILE A 224 -17.57 -15.22 15.05
CA ILE A 224 -16.95 -13.91 15.28
C ILE A 224 -15.58 -13.89 14.59
N PHE A 225 -14.78 -14.94 14.80
CA PHE A 225 -13.49 -15.12 14.15
C PHE A 225 -13.59 -15.01 12.62
N GLN A 226 -14.51 -15.77 12.00
CA GLN A 226 -14.69 -15.76 10.55
C GLN A 226 -15.12 -14.38 10.04
N ARG A 227 -15.99 -13.68 10.77
CA ARG A 227 -16.48 -12.35 10.34
C ARG A 227 -15.38 -11.29 10.46
N LEU A 228 -14.61 -11.29 11.55
CA LEU A 228 -13.44 -10.41 11.73
C LEU A 228 -12.41 -10.59 10.60
N ILE A 229 -12.07 -11.83 10.26
CA ILE A 229 -11.14 -12.14 9.16
C ILE A 229 -11.71 -11.70 7.81
N THR A 230 -12.99 -12.00 7.55
CA THR A 230 -13.63 -11.71 6.26
C THR A 230 -13.66 -10.21 5.98
N ILE A 231 -14.13 -9.40 6.94
CA ILE A 231 -14.17 -7.95 6.81
C ILE A 231 -12.75 -7.39 6.58
N SER A 232 -11.79 -7.82 7.39
CA SER A 232 -10.40 -7.35 7.29
C SER A 232 -9.71 -7.77 6.00
N LYS A 233 -10.06 -8.93 5.44
CA LYS A 233 -9.55 -9.41 4.15
C LYS A 233 -10.16 -8.64 2.99
N LEU A 234 -11.46 -8.39 3.00
CA LEU A 234 -12.15 -7.60 1.97
C LEU A 234 -11.62 -6.17 1.92
N ASP A 235 -11.43 -5.53 3.08
CA ASP A 235 -10.82 -4.20 3.17
C ASP A 235 -9.37 -4.17 2.69
N TRP A 236 -8.56 -5.20 2.99
CA TRP A 236 -7.19 -5.26 2.47
C TRP A 236 -7.17 -5.42 0.94
N ASN A 237 -8.06 -6.26 0.42
CA ASN A 237 -8.14 -6.56 -1.01
C ASN A 237 -8.85 -5.48 -1.82
N SER A 238 -9.37 -4.42 -1.20
CA SER A 238 -9.92 -3.26 -1.92
C SER A 238 -8.86 -2.25 -2.36
N SER A 239 -7.58 -2.49 -2.05
CA SER A 239 -6.46 -1.61 -2.43
C SER A 239 -5.54 -2.26 -3.45
N GLU A 240 -5.07 -1.49 -4.44
CA GLU A 240 -4.16 -1.95 -5.50
C GLU A 240 -2.80 -2.48 -5.03
N VAL A 241 -2.44 -2.25 -3.76
CA VAL A 241 -1.22 -2.81 -3.15
C VAL A 241 -1.42 -4.26 -2.71
N SER A 242 -2.66 -4.76 -2.65
CA SER A 242 -2.93 -6.19 -2.49
C SER A 242 -2.78 -6.89 -3.83
N TRP A 243 -2.10 -8.05 -3.84
CA TRP A 243 -2.03 -8.91 -5.02
C TRP A 243 -3.35 -9.63 -5.32
N GLU A 244 -4.33 -9.61 -4.40
CA GLU A 244 -5.70 -10.12 -4.61
C GLU A 244 -6.68 -8.98 -4.97
N PHE A 245 -6.20 -7.77 -5.25
CA PHE A 245 -7.05 -6.66 -5.69
C PHE A 245 -7.82 -7.01 -6.97
N THR A 246 -9.14 -6.90 -6.93
CA THR A 246 -10.02 -7.23 -8.06
C THR A 246 -10.46 -6.00 -8.84
N ARG A 247 -10.99 -4.99 -8.15
CA ARG A 247 -11.54 -3.78 -8.74
C ARG A 247 -11.62 -2.67 -7.69
N LEU A 248 -11.63 -1.42 -8.14
CA LEU A 248 -11.86 -0.27 -7.29
C LEU A 248 -13.30 -0.29 -6.71
N PRO A 249 -13.50 -0.07 -5.38
CA PRO A 249 -14.81 -0.05 -4.73
C PRO A 249 -15.89 0.79 -5.43
N LEU A 250 -15.53 1.97 -5.96
CA LEU A 250 -16.44 2.85 -6.70
C LEU A 250 -17.04 2.22 -7.98
N LEU A 251 -16.44 1.15 -8.50
CA LEU A 251 -16.86 0.46 -9.73
C LEU A 251 -17.53 -0.89 -9.44
N HIS A 252 -17.79 -1.23 -8.17
CA HIS A 252 -18.55 -2.42 -7.83
C HIS A 252 -20.04 -2.20 -8.14
N SER A 253 -20.66 -3.18 -8.78
CA SER A 253 -22.07 -3.13 -9.18
C SER A 253 -23.02 -3.01 -7.99
N GLU A 254 -22.62 -3.47 -6.80
CA GLU A 254 -23.42 -3.39 -5.57
C GLU A 254 -23.68 -1.93 -5.15
N TYR A 255 -22.76 -1.01 -5.43
CA TYR A 255 -22.83 0.38 -4.96
C TYR A 255 -23.03 1.39 -6.09
N TYR A 256 -22.96 0.94 -7.35
CA TYR A 256 -22.92 1.79 -8.51
C TYR A 256 -24.16 2.69 -8.64
N LEU A 257 -23.91 3.99 -8.73
CA LEU A 257 -24.89 5.00 -9.13
C LEU A 257 -24.34 5.82 -10.32
N PRO A 258 -25.20 6.30 -11.25
CA PRO A 258 -24.76 7.06 -12.44
C PRO A 258 -24.03 8.38 -12.14
N ILE A 259 -24.35 9.00 -10.99
CA ILE A 259 -23.69 10.21 -10.51
C ILE A 259 -22.60 9.80 -9.51
N LEU A 260 -21.34 10.14 -9.82
CA LEU A 260 -20.17 9.72 -9.05
C LEU A 260 -20.19 10.25 -7.61
N ARG A 261 -20.74 11.45 -7.39
CA ARG A 261 -20.93 12.00 -6.03
C ARG A 261 -21.82 11.09 -5.19
N ASP A 262 -22.97 10.71 -5.72
CA ASP A 262 -23.95 9.88 -5.01
C ASP A 262 -23.40 8.47 -4.80
N ASN A 263 -22.68 7.94 -5.81
CA ASN A 263 -21.96 6.67 -5.71
C ASN A 263 -20.92 6.69 -4.57
N TYR A 264 -20.12 7.75 -4.47
CA TYR A 264 -19.17 7.91 -3.35
C TYR A 264 -19.88 8.01 -2.00
N GLN A 265 -20.97 8.78 -1.90
CA GLN A 265 -21.74 8.90 -0.65
C GLN A 265 -22.34 7.56 -0.21
N ASN A 266 -22.86 6.78 -1.15
CA ASN A 266 -23.34 5.42 -0.90
C ASN A 266 -22.21 4.51 -0.40
N LEU A 267 -21.06 4.53 -1.07
CA LEU A 267 -19.88 3.77 -0.66
C LEU A 267 -19.39 4.18 0.74
N TYR A 268 -19.34 5.47 1.03
CA TYR A 268 -18.93 5.99 2.33
C TYR A 268 -19.86 5.52 3.46
N ALA A 269 -21.18 5.60 3.25
CA ALA A 269 -22.16 5.09 4.21
C ALA A 269 -21.95 3.59 4.50
N ARG A 270 -21.67 2.79 3.46
CA ARG A 270 -21.38 1.36 3.60
C ARG A 270 -20.08 1.08 4.33
N TRP A 271 -19.02 1.84 4.03
CA TRP A 271 -17.78 1.75 4.79
C TRP A 271 -18.01 2.07 6.26
N PHE A 272 -18.80 3.08 6.58
CA PHE A 272 -19.13 3.40 7.96
C PHE A 272 -19.90 2.27 8.66
N GLU A 273 -20.89 1.64 7.99
CA GLU A 273 -21.58 0.45 8.50
C GLU A 273 -20.60 -0.72 8.76
N ILE A 274 -19.66 -0.97 7.85
CA ILE A 274 -18.64 -2.01 8.01
C ILE A 274 -17.71 -1.70 9.20
N VAL A 275 -17.34 -0.44 9.39
CA VAL A 275 -16.51 0.00 10.53
C VAL A 275 -17.24 -0.21 11.85
N LEU A 276 -18.53 0.14 11.93
CA LEU A 276 -19.35 -0.08 13.12
C LEU A 276 -19.55 -1.58 13.40
N GLU A 277 -19.75 -2.39 12.37
CA GLU A 277 -19.85 -3.84 12.53
C GLU A 277 -18.53 -4.45 13.02
N MET A 278 -17.40 -3.97 12.48
CA MET A 278 -16.07 -4.38 12.93
C MET A 278 -15.85 -4.00 14.40
N GLN A 279 -16.24 -2.78 14.79
CA GLN A 279 -16.19 -2.33 16.18
C GLN A 279 -17.01 -3.23 17.09
N ARG A 280 -18.27 -3.50 16.74
CA ARG A 280 -19.16 -4.39 17.49
C ARG A 280 -18.55 -5.79 17.66
N LEU A 281 -17.94 -6.34 16.61
CA LEU A 281 -17.27 -7.65 16.66
C LEU A 281 -16.02 -7.64 17.55
N GLU A 282 -15.20 -6.59 17.51
CA GLU A 282 -14.04 -6.47 18.41
C GLU A 282 -14.46 -6.30 19.87
N GLU A 283 -15.53 -5.55 20.14
CA GLU A 283 -16.12 -5.40 21.47
C GLU A 283 -16.72 -6.70 22.00
N GLU A 284 -17.46 -7.43 21.15
CA GLU A 284 -17.99 -8.76 21.46
C GLU A 284 -16.85 -9.76 21.75
N ASN A 285 -15.79 -9.73 20.94
CA ASN A 285 -14.58 -10.51 21.19
C ASN A 285 -13.95 -10.18 22.55
N ASN A 286 -13.80 -8.88 22.86
CA ASN A 286 -13.29 -8.46 24.16
C ASN A 286 -14.18 -8.94 25.30
N HIS A 287 -15.51 -8.81 25.18
CA HIS A 287 -16.46 -9.28 26.19
C HIS A 287 -16.29 -10.78 26.47
N ILE A 288 -16.20 -11.60 25.42
CA ILE A 288 -16.04 -13.06 25.54
C ILE A 288 -14.77 -13.43 26.32
N PHE A 289 -13.63 -12.79 26.00
CA PHE A 289 -12.36 -13.11 26.66
C PHE A 289 -12.24 -12.48 28.05
N ILE A 290 -12.80 -11.28 28.28
CA ILE A 290 -12.86 -10.69 29.61
C ILE A 290 -13.69 -11.58 30.55
N ASP A 291 -14.82 -12.11 30.07
CA ASP A 291 -15.67 -13.02 30.83
C ASP A 291 -14.98 -14.37 31.14
N ALA A 292 -14.37 -14.98 30.12
CA ALA A 292 -13.67 -16.25 30.27
C ALA A 292 -12.52 -16.20 31.31
N TYR A 293 -11.93 -15.02 31.53
CA TYR A 293 -10.84 -14.81 32.48
C TYR A 293 -11.30 -14.17 33.81
N GLY A 294 -12.58 -13.82 33.94
CA GLY A 294 -13.17 -13.28 35.17
C GLY A 294 -12.75 -11.84 35.50
N LEU A 295 -12.41 -11.04 34.49
CA LEU A 295 -11.83 -9.69 34.64
C LEU A 295 -12.82 -8.55 34.33
N GLN A 296 -14.13 -8.81 34.44
CA GLN A 296 -15.20 -7.85 34.13
C GLN A 296 -15.11 -6.57 34.98
N ASP A 297 -14.60 -6.67 36.22
CA ASP A 297 -14.43 -5.53 37.13
C ASP A 297 -13.19 -4.67 36.80
N GLU A 298 -12.32 -5.13 35.89
CA GLU A 298 -11.00 -4.52 35.61
C GLU A 298 -10.85 -4.00 34.18
N LEU A 299 -11.60 -4.58 33.23
CA LEU A 299 -11.51 -4.26 31.80
C LEU A 299 -12.89 -4.01 31.21
N THR A 300 -13.00 -2.97 30.38
CA THR A 300 -14.21 -2.72 29.56
C THR A 300 -14.02 -3.24 28.13
N PRO A 301 -15.07 -3.75 27.48
CA PRO A 301 -14.96 -4.30 26.12
C PRO A 301 -14.77 -3.22 25.04
N ASP A 302 -15.14 -1.97 25.32
CA ASP A 302 -15.30 -0.87 24.33
C ASP A 302 -14.07 -0.63 23.45
N VAL A 303 -14.25 -0.47 22.14
CA VAL A 303 -13.13 -0.21 21.22
C VAL A 303 -13.35 1.13 20.53
N PRO A 304 -12.45 2.11 20.68
CA PRO A 304 -12.56 3.39 19.97
C PRO A 304 -12.47 3.19 18.45
N LEU A 305 -13.20 4.00 17.66
CA LEU A 305 -13.14 3.96 16.20
C LEU A 305 -11.71 4.16 15.66
N SER A 306 -10.85 4.90 16.35
CA SER A 306 -9.44 5.07 15.98
C SER A 306 -8.59 3.79 16.07
N GLU A 307 -9.08 2.75 16.76
CA GLU A 307 -8.42 1.45 16.90
C GLU A 307 -8.91 0.39 15.91
N ILE A 308 -9.97 0.68 15.15
CA ILE A 308 -10.52 -0.22 14.14
C ILE A 308 -9.68 -0.13 12.87
N THR A 309 -8.81 -1.13 12.66
CA THR A 309 -7.73 -1.08 11.66
C THR A 309 -8.18 -1.44 10.24
N LEU A 310 -9.22 -0.78 9.74
CA LEU A 310 -9.68 -0.89 8.35
C LEU A 310 -9.19 0.32 7.54
N THR A 311 -8.79 0.10 6.29
CA THR A 311 -8.28 1.14 5.39
C THR A 311 -9.38 2.12 4.98
N CYS A 312 -10.63 1.66 4.93
CA CYS A 312 -11.81 2.50 4.73
C CYS A 312 -12.19 3.33 5.97
N ASN A 313 -11.61 3.08 7.14
CA ASN A 313 -11.91 3.79 8.37
C ASN A 313 -11.10 5.11 8.47
N PRO A 314 -11.73 6.28 8.32
CA PRO A 314 -11.02 7.56 8.38
C PRO A 314 -10.38 7.84 9.75
N TYR A 315 -10.99 7.35 10.84
CA TYR A 315 -10.49 7.56 12.22
C TYR A 315 -9.15 6.86 12.47
N TYR A 316 -8.94 5.71 11.83
CA TYR A 316 -7.69 4.95 11.88
C TYR A 316 -6.70 5.42 10.81
N ARG A 317 -7.15 5.61 9.56
CA ARG A 317 -6.27 5.92 8.41
C ARG A 317 -5.55 7.26 8.55
N TYR A 318 -6.19 8.28 9.11
CA TYR A 318 -5.63 9.64 9.18
C TYR A 318 -5.17 10.07 10.57
N GLY A 319 -5.64 9.41 11.63
CA GLY A 319 -5.28 9.70 13.02
C GLY A 319 -5.41 11.19 13.41
N GLY A 320 -4.74 11.58 14.50
CA GLY A 320 -4.52 12.97 14.89
C GLY A 320 -5.75 13.81 15.26
N ASN A 321 -5.51 15.11 15.47
CA ASN A 321 -6.51 16.11 15.86
C ASN A 321 -7.26 16.69 14.64
N LEU A 322 -7.74 15.82 13.73
CA LEU A 322 -8.65 16.23 12.68
C LEU A 322 -10.09 16.23 13.19
N THR A 323 -10.94 17.13 12.70
CA THR A 323 -12.39 17.04 12.88
C THR A 323 -12.96 15.92 12.01
N ASP A 324 -14.17 15.47 12.30
CA ASP A 324 -14.83 14.41 11.51
C ASP A 324 -15.02 14.84 10.05
N GLU A 325 -15.36 16.11 9.82
CA GLU A 325 -15.47 16.70 8.48
C GLU A 325 -14.12 16.69 7.74
N GLU A 326 -13.03 17.06 8.39
CA GLU A 326 -11.69 17.05 7.77
C GLU A 326 -11.26 15.62 7.40
N ARG A 327 -11.59 14.62 8.23
CA ARG A 327 -11.29 13.22 7.92
C ARG A 327 -12.12 12.70 6.75
N GLU A 328 -13.40 13.06 6.68
CA GLU A 328 -14.27 12.69 5.56
C GLU A 328 -13.78 13.32 4.25
N GLN A 329 -13.46 14.61 4.26
CA GLN A 329 -12.89 15.32 3.12
C GLN A 329 -11.57 14.70 2.66
N ARG A 330 -10.71 14.28 3.61
CA ARG A 330 -9.45 13.58 3.31
C ARG A 330 -9.71 12.22 2.68
N LEU A 331 -10.66 11.44 3.21
CA LEU A 331 -11.05 10.14 2.65
C LEU A 331 -11.59 10.29 1.23
N GLN A 332 -12.43 11.29 0.98
CA GLN A 332 -12.97 11.59 -0.34
C GLN A 332 -11.85 11.93 -1.32
N SER A 333 -10.94 12.83 -0.93
CA SER A 333 -9.81 13.22 -1.77
C SER A 333 -8.91 12.04 -2.13
N ASP A 334 -8.57 11.20 -1.14
CA ASP A 334 -7.74 10.01 -1.36
C ASP A 334 -8.46 8.96 -2.23
N THR A 335 -9.77 8.74 -2.01
CA THR A 335 -10.57 7.79 -2.82
C THR A 335 -10.62 8.20 -4.29
N ILE A 336 -10.73 9.50 -4.57
CA ILE A 336 -10.68 10.02 -5.95
C ILE A 336 -9.27 9.97 -6.54
N ALA A 337 -8.22 10.18 -5.74
CA ALA A 337 -6.84 9.93 -6.18
C ALA A 337 -6.62 8.45 -6.53
N GLU A 338 -7.16 7.52 -5.74
CA GLU A 338 -7.16 6.08 -6.00
C GLU A 338 -7.93 5.74 -7.29
N LEU A 339 -9.06 6.41 -7.57
CA LEU A 339 -9.77 6.30 -8.86
C LEU A 339 -8.89 6.69 -10.04
N ILE A 340 -8.14 7.80 -9.93
CA ILE A 340 -7.22 8.23 -10.98
C ILE A 340 -6.07 7.23 -11.15
N SER A 341 -5.52 6.70 -10.05
CA SER A 341 -4.51 5.62 -10.09
C SER A 341 -5.01 4.38 -10.83
N TYR A 342 -6.23 3.93 -10.50
CA TYR A 342 -6.86 2.78 -11.15
C TYR A 342 -7.13 3.04 -12.64
N THR A 343 -7.59 4.26 -12.96
CA THR A 343 -7.83 4.70 -14.34
C THR A 343 -6.54 4.62 -15.16
N ILE A 344 -5.42 5.11 -14.62
CA ILE A 344 -4.10 5.01 -15.26
C ILE A 344 -3.65 3.56 -15.36
N GLY A 345 -3.95 2.73 -14.36
CA GLY A 345 -3.74 1.29 -14.43
C GLY A 345 -4.51 0.63 -15.57
N CYS A 346 -5.75 1.07 -15.85
CA CYS A 346 -6.51 0.62 -17.01
C CYS A 346 -5.89 1.13 -18.33
N MET A 347 -5.44 2.39 -18.38
CA MET A 347 -4.73 2.93 -19.55
C MET A 347 -3.45 2.15 -19.84
N MET A 348 -2.71 1.76 -18.80
CA MET A 348 -1.49 0.95 -18.94
C MET A 348 -1.78 -0.53 -19.23
N GLY A 349 -3.04 -0.97 -19.13
CA GLY A 349 -3.48 -2.36 -19.25
C GLY A 349 -3.16 -3.24 -18.04
N ARG A 350 -2.69 -2.66 -16.93
CA ARG A 350 -2.52 -3.40 -15.66
C ARG A 350 -3.85 -3.96 -15.17
N TYR A 351 -4.92 -3.18 -15.31
CA TYR A 351 -6.29 -3.55 -15.01
C TYR A 351 -7.18 -3.38 -16.23
N SER A 352 -8.43 -3.83 -16.13
CA SER A 352 -9.44 -3.64 -17.16
C SER A 352 -10.81 -3.42 -16.54
N LEU A 353 -11.70 -2.75 -17.27
CA LEU A 353 -13.12 -2.78 -16.94
C LEU A 353 -13.73 -4.16 -17.26
N ASP A 354 -13.20 -4.88 -18.25
CA ASP A 354 -13.76 -6.13 -18.80
C ASP A 354 -13.32 -7.39 -18.08
N ARG A 355 -12.27 -7.32 -17.25
CA ARG A 355 -11.76 -8.45 -16.46
C ARG A 355 -11.59 -8.01 -15.01
N GLU A 356 -11.83 -8.93 -14.08
CA GLU A 356 -11.55 -8.71 -12.66
C GLU A 356 -10.10 -9.06 -12.35
N GLY A 357 -9.49 -8.31 -11.44
CA GLY A 357 -8.13 -8.56 -10.98
C GLY A 357 -7.06 -7.98 -11.87
N LEU A 358 -5.82 -8.28 -11.50
CA LEU A 358 -4.63 -7.95 -12.26
C LEU A 358 -4.66 -8.64 -13.63
N VAL A 359 -4.67 -7.85 -14.71
CA VAL A 359 -4.77 -8.36 -16.09
C VAL A 359 -3.38 -8.54 -16.70
N TYR A 360 -2.47 -7.58 -16.49
CA TYR A 360 -1.12 -7.62 -17.07
C TYR A 360 -0.05 -7.10 -16.10
N ALA A 361 0.97 -7.92 -15.86
CA ALA A 361 2.18 -7.58 -15.10
C ALA A 361 3.34 -8.58 -15.42
N ASN A 362 3.52 -8.88 -16.72
CA ASN A 362 4.66 -9.67 -17.21
C ASN A 362 5.84 -8.76 -17.59
N ALA A 363 7.04 -9.31 -17.72
CA ALA A 363 8.19 -8.57 -18.23
C ALA A 363 8.14 -8.34 -19.75
N ASP A 364 8.80 -7.27 -20.22
CA ASP A 364 9.15 -7.04 -21.64
C ASP A 364 7.93 -6.95 -22.58
N ASN A 365 6.79 -6.47 -22.07
CA ASN A 365 5.52 -6.39 -22.82
C ASN A 365 5.03 -7.75 -23.41
N LYS A 366 5.53 -8.88 -22.92
CA LYS A 366 5.27 -10.21 -23.49
C LYS A 366 3.84 -10.67 -23.25
N GLY A 367 3.17 -11.06 -24.33
CA GLY A 367 1.78 -11.53 -24.31
C GLY A 367 0.72 -10.41 -24.22
N PHE A 368 1.13 -9.14 -24.13
CA PHE A 368 0.19 -8.02 -24.05
C PHE A 368 -0.72 -7.94 -25.28
N LYS A 369 -0.14 -8.07 -26.47
CA LYS A 369 -0.90 -8.04 -27.74
C LYS A 369 -1.99 -9.13 -27.79
N THR A 370 -1.67 -10.34 -27.32
CA THR A 370 -2.63 -11.45 -27.25
C THR A 370 -3.81 -11.12 -26.34
N LEU A 371 -3.56 -10.51 -25.17
CA LEU A 371 -4.64 -10.05 -24.28
C LEU A 371 -5.54 -9.02 -24.97
N VAL A 372 -4.97 -8.09 -25.72
CA VAL A 372 -5.74 -7.10 -26.49
C VAL A 372 -6.61 -7.79 -27.55
N GLU A 373 -6.04 -8.73 -28.33
CA GLU A 373 -6.73 -9.50 -29.36
C GLU A 373 -7.86 -10.38 -28.78
N GLU A 374 -7.71 -10.87 -27.56
CA GLU A 374 -8.75 -11.59 -26.80
C GLU A 374 -9.85 -10.68 -26.22
N GLY A 375 -9.79 -9.37 -26.46
CA GLY A 375 -10.78 -8.42 -25.95
C GLY A 375 -10.64 -8.11 -24.46
N ALA A 376 -9.45 -8.28 -23.87
CA ALA A 376 -9.23 -8.00 -22.45
C ALA A 376 -9.47 -6.53 -22.07
N TYR A 377 -9.47 -5.60 -23.03
CA TYR A 377 -9.64 -4.16 -22.82
C TYR A 377 -10.68 -3.55 -23.78
N ALA A 378 -11.73 -4.29 -24.11
CA ALA A 378 -12.71 -3.91 -25.13
C ALA A 378 -13.47 -2.60 -24.81
N ARG A 379 -13.92 -2.39 -23.57
CA ARG A 379 -14.70 -1.20 -23.18
C ARG A 379 -13.84 0.05 -23.06
N PHE A 380 -12.65 -0.10 -22.48
CA PHE A 380 -11.68 0.99 -22.34
C PHE A 380 -10.32 0.48 -22.82
N PRO A 381 -9.96 0.73 -24.10
CA PRO A 381 -8.72 0.23 -24.68
C PRO A 381 -7.50 0.66 -23.88
N ALA A 382 -6.64 -0.29 -23.53
CA ALA A 382 -5.33 0.03 -23.00
C ALA A 382 -4.48 0.72 -24.09
N ASP A 383 -3.54 1.53 -23.66
CA ASP A 383 -2.58 2.22 -24.51
C ASP A 383 -1.80 1.25 -25.40
N SER A 384 -1.55 1.61 -26.66
CA SER A 384 -0.90 0.69 -27.60
C SER A 384 0.59 0.49 -27.34
N ASP A 385 1.31 1.50 -26.85
CA ASP A 385 2.77 1.44 -26.68
C ASP A 385 3.21 1.50 -25.21
N GLY A 386 2.31 1.85 -24.29
CA GLY A 386 2.57 1.94 -22.86
C GLY A 386 3.28 3.23 -22.45
N ILE A 387 3.24 4.27 -23.29
CA ILE A 387 3.79 5.60 -23.07
C ILE A 387 2.60 6.56 -22.98
N LEU A 388 2.36 7.12 -21.79
CA LEU A 388 1.26 8.08 -21.59
C LEU A 388 1.81 9.48 -21.37
N PRO A 389 1.68 10.41 -22.34
CA PRO A 389 2.07 11.79 -22.16
C PRO A 389 1.34 12.45 -20.98
N ILE A 390 2.09 13.19 -20.18
CA ILE A 390 1.57 13.97 -19.04
C ILE A 390 1.95 15.43 -19.20
N THR A 391 1.15 16.15 -19.96
CA THR A 391 1.45 17.52 -20.37
C THR A 391 0.60 18.54 -19.62
N THR A 392 1.19 19.70 -19.34
CA THR A 392 0.47 20.85 -18.76
C THR A 392 -0.52 21.48 -19.74
N GLU A 393 -0.29 21.32 -21.04
CA GLU A 393 -1.19 21.71 -22.13
C GLU A 393 -1.51 20.51 -23.02
N ALA A 394 -2.64 20.52 -23.72
CA ALA A 394 -3.06 19.43 -24.60
C ALA A 394 -2.27 19.44 -25.92
N TRP A 395 -1.09 18.80 -25.91
CA TRP A 395 -0.25 18.62 -27.10
C TRP A 395 -0.55 17.31 -27.85
N PHE A 396 -1.10 16.33 -27.16
CA PHE A 396 -1.38 14.99 -27.69
C PHE A 396 -2.88 14.69 -27.51
N GLU A 397 -3.51 14.10 -28.52
CA GLU A 397 -4.94 13.78 -28.49
C GLU A 397 -5.29 12.71 -27.44
N ASP A 398 -4.33 11.83 -27.14
CA ASP A 398 -4.44 10.69 -26.24
C ASP A 398 -3.72 10.91 -24.90
N ASP A 399 -3.45 12.17 -24.53
CA ASP A 399 -2.82 12.46 -23.25
C ASP A 399 -3.65 11.95 -22.05
N ILE A 400 -2.96 11.78 -20.93
CA ILE A 400 -3.53 11.17 -19.74
C ILE A 400 -4.77 11.90 -19.21
N ALA A 401 -4.87 13.22 -19.40
CA ALA A 401 -6.02 13.99 -18.91
C ALA A 401 -7.25 13.79 -19.81
N ALA A 402 -7.07 13.80 -21.13
CA ALA A 402 -8.13 13.47 -22.08
C ALA A 402 -8.65 12.04 -21.86
N ARG A 403 -7.75 11.10 -21.60
CA ARG A 403 -8.12 9.70 -21.34
C ARG A 403 -8.84 9.48 -20.01
N VAL A 404 -8.63 10.32 -18.99
CA VAL A 404 -9.42 10.30 -17.75
C VAL A 404 -10.88 10.63 -18.06
N GLU A 405 -11.13 11.64 -18.90
CA GLU A 405 -12.49 11.98 -19.33
C GLU A 405 -13.16 10.81 -20.08
N VAL A 406 -12.44 10.19 -21.01
CA VAL A 406 -12.93 8.99 -21.72
C VAL A 406 -13.25 7.86 -20.75
N PHE A 407 -12.41 7.66 -19.72
CA PHE A 407 -12.68 6.65 -18.70
C PHE A 407 -13.95 6.95 -17.91
N VAL A 408 -14.13 8.19 -17.44
CA VAL A 408 -15.33 8.61 -16.69
C VAL A 408 -16.58 8.45 -17.55
N HIS A 409 -16.52 8.84 -18.83
CA HIS A 409 -17.58 8.61 -19.80
C HIS A 409 -17.90 7.12 -19.97
N THR A 410 -16.87 6.26 -20.04
CA THR A 410 -17.04 4.81 -20.23
C THR A 410 -17.63 4.14 -18.99
N ALA A 411 -17.20 4.56 -17.80
CA ALA A 411 -17.58 3.96 -16.54
C ALA A 411 -18.94 4.46 -16.02
N TRP A 412 -19.28 5.75 -16.23
CA TRP A 412 -20.51 6.37 -15.70
C TRP A 412 -21.48 6.89 -16.78
N GLY A 413 -21.14 6.79 -18.06
CA GLY A 413 -21.97 7.25 -19.18
C GLY A 413 -21.86 8.75 -19.46
N ALA A 414 -22.45 9.17 -20.58
CA ALA A 414 -22.40 10.55 -21.07
C ALA A 414 -23.31 11.52 -20.31
N GLU A 415 -24.44 11.03 -19.76
CA GLU A 415 -25.52 11.87 -19.24
C GLU A 415 -25.08 12.80 -18.09
N HIS A 416 -24.13 12.34 -17.26
CA HIS A 416 -23.66 13.07 -16.09
C HIS A 416 -22.16 13.36 -16.11
N LEU A 417 -21.53 13.30 -17.29
CA LEU A 417 -20.08 13.45 -17.46
C LEU A 417 -19.55 14.73 -16.80
N GLU A 418 -20.14 15.90 -17.09
CA GLU A 418 -19.68 17.17 -16.52
C GLU A 418 -19.80 17.23 -14.99
N LYS A 419 -20.89 16.69 -14.43
CA LYS A 419 -21.07 16.61 -12.98
C LYS A 419 -20.03 15.70 -12.34
N ASN A 420 -19.73 14.57 -12.98
CA ASN A 420 -18.75 13.60 -12.50
C ASN A 420 -17.32 14.18 -12.57
N LEU A 421 -16.97 14.85 -13.66
CA LEU A 421 -15.68 15.55 -13.78
C LEU A 421 -15.53 16.67 -12.76
N GLN A 422 -16.60 17.46 -12.53
CA GLN A 422 -16.58 18.50 -11.51
C GLN A 422 -16.39 17.91 -10.11
N PHE A 423 -17.08 16.81 -9.79
CA PHE A 423 -16.91 16.14 -8.50
C PHE A 423 -15.48 15.61 -8.31
N ILE A 424 -14.86 15.06 -9.36
CA ILE A 424 -13.45 14.63 -9.32
C ILE A 424 -12.54 15.83 -9.00
N ALA A 425 -12.69 16.92 -9.75
CA ALA A 425 -11.88 18.13 -9.58
C ALA A 425 -12.02 18.74 -8.17
N ASP A 426 -13.26 18.87 -7.68
CA ASP A 426 -13.56 19.39 -6.35
C ASP A 426 -12.94 18.49 -5.27
N SER A 427 -13.08 17.17 -5.41
CA SER A 427 -12.56 16.19 -4.45
C SER A 427 -11.04 16.21 -4.36
N LEU A 428 -10.34 16.36 -5.49
CA LEU A 428 -8.88 16.50 -5.51
C LEU A 428 -8.42 17.77 -4.78
N CYS A 429 -9.23 18.83 -4.81
CA CYS A 429 -8.93 20.09 -4.13
C CYS A 429 -9.21 20.08 -2.62
N LEU A 430 -9.85 19.03 -2.08
CA LEU A 430 -10.08 18.89 -0.64
C LEU A 430 -8.76 18.63 0.10
N ALA A 431 -7.87 17.79 -0.44
CA ALA A 431 -6.64 17.45 0.27
C ALA A 431 -5.43 17.07 -0.60
N ALA A 432 -5.60 16.71 -1.88
CA ALA A 432 -4.49 16.31 -2.74
C ALA A 432 -3.76 17.52 -3.32
N ILE A 433 -4.49 18.51 -3.81
CA ILE A 433 -3.95 19.75 -4.40
C ILE A 433 -4.63 20.98 -3.82
N LYS A 434 -3.90 22.10 -3.76
CA LYS A 434 -4.50 23.38 -3.35
C LYS A 434 -5.38 23.94 -4.47
N PRO A 435 -6.52 24.58 -4.15
CA PRO A 435 -7.32 25.30 -5.12
C PRO A 435 -6.56 26.54 -5.62
N VAL A 436 -6.80 26.91 -6.87
CA VAL A 436 -6.19 28.12 -7.46
C VAL A 436 -6.87 29.37 -6.90
N LYS A 437 -6.08 30.31 -6.40
CA LYS A 437 -6.58 31.51 -5.71
C LYS A 437 -7.19 32.58 -6.63
N LYS A 438 -6.84 32.58 -7.93
CA LYS A 438 -7.26 33.60 -8.92
C LYS A 438 -7.41 32.97 -10.30
N GLY A 439 -8.46 33.34 -11.03
CA GLY A 439 -8.64 33.00 -12.45
C GLY A 439 -9.67 31.90 -12.74
N GLY A 440 -10.12 31.15 -11.74
CA GLY A 440 -10.95 29.96 -11.95
C GLY A 440 -10.17 28.86 -12.71
N GLU A 441 -10.55 27.61 -12.50
CA GLU A 441 -10.13 26.50 -13.36
C GLU A 441 -11.38 25.69 -13.67
N THR A 442 -11.47 25.19 -14.90
CA THR A 442 -12.43 24.15 -15.27
C THR A 442 -12.07 22.84 -14.57
N SER A 443 -13.03 21.94 -14.46
CA SER A 443 -12.81 20.59 -13.91
C SER A 443 -11.65 19.85 -14.60
N ARG A 444 -11.58 19.96 -15.94
CA ARG A 444 -10.52 19.36 -16.78
C ARG A 444 -9.14 19.96 -16.50
N GLU A 445 -9.04 21.27 -16.35
CA GLU A 445 -7.78 21.95 -16.00
C GLU A 445 -7.29 21.54 -14.60
N THR A 446 -8.20 21.45 -13.63
CA THR A 446 -7.86 20.97 -12.28
C THR A 446 -7.37 19.53 -12.28
N ILE A 447 -8.03 18.62 -13.03
CA ILE A 447 -7.58 17.22 -13.17
C ILE A 447 -6.20 17.16 -13.83
N ARG A 448 -5.97 17.92 -14.91
CA ARG A 448 -4.67 18.01 -15.59
C ARG A 448 -3.58 18.53 -14.65
N ARG A 449 -3.89 19.53 -13.83
CA ARG A 449 -2.96 20.06 -12.82
C ARG A 449 -2.62 19.03 -11.75
N TYR A 450 -3.59 18.25 -11.28
CA TYR A 450 -3.34 17.13 -10.36
C TYR A 450 -2.36 16.13 -10.96
N LEU A 451 -2.63 15.69 -12.20
CA LEU A 451 -1.79 14.74 -12.93
C LEU A 451 -0.35 15.26 -13.06
N SER A 452 -0.15 16.47 -13.57
CA SER A 452 1.18 17.05 -13.84
C SER A 452 2.00 17.44 -12.61
N THR A 453 1.38 17.59 -11.42
CA THR A 453 2.07 18.15 -10.24
C THR A 453 2.06 17.26 -9.00
N GLN A 454 1.07 16.38 -8.85
CA GLN A 454 0.83 15.64 -7.61
C GLN A 454 0.70 14.13 -7.80
N PHE A 455 0.12 13.66 -8.91
CA PHE A 455 -0.10 12.22 -9.15
C PHE A 455 1.16 11.37 -8.91
N PHE A 456 2.30 11.73 -9.51
CA PHE A 456 3.52 10.93 -9.35
C PHE A 456 4.03 10.90 -7.90
N LYS A 457 3.81 11.96 -7.10
CA LYS A 457 4.18 11.99 -5.68
C LYS A 457 3.30 11.04 -4.87
N ASP A 458 1.99 11.02 -5.15
CA ASP A 458 1.04 10.11 -4.52
C ASP A 458 1.35 8.65 -4.91
N HIS A 459 1.72 8.44 -6.17
CA HIS A 459 2.17 7.15 -6.68
C HIS A 459 3.45 6.67 -5.98
N LEU A 460 4.45 7.54 -5.81
CA LEU A 460 5.66 7.22 -5.05
C LEU A 460 5.37 6.86 -3.59
N LYS A 461 4.41 7.55 -2.95
CA LYS A 461 3.98 7.25 -1.58
C LYS A 461 3.31 5.88 -1.50
N THR A 462 2.33 5.63 -2.37
CA THR A 462 1.55 4.39 -2.42
C THR A 462 2.45 3.17 -2.59
N TYR A 463 3.40 3.26 -3.53
CA TYR A 463 4.32 2.17 -3.85
C TYR A 463 5.63 2.23 -3.03
N LYS A 464 5.67 2.91 -1.88
CA LYS A 464 6.82 2.98 -0.95
C LYS A 464 8.17 3.24 -1.64
N LYS A 465 8.18 4.20 -2.58
CA LYS A 465 9.32 4.56 -3.45
C LYS A 465 9.82 3.41 -4.35
N ARG A 466 8.91 2.54 -4.79
CA ARG A 466 9.10 1.49 -5.81
C ARG A 466 8.01 1.62 -6.87
N PRO A 467 7.91 2.78 -7.55
CA PRO A 467 6.82 3.06 -8.46
C PRO A 467 6.80 2.06 -9.62
N ILE A 468 5.59 1.70 -10.06
CA ILE A 468 5.38 0.86 -11.26
C ILE A 468 5.18 1.66 -12.55
N TYR A 469 4.57 2.85 -12.47
CA TYR A 469 4.57 3.84 -13.54
C TYR A 469 5.75 4.79 -13.34
N TRP A 470 6.65 4.82 -14.30
CA TRP A 470 7.89 5.61 -14.26
C TRP A 470 7.70 6.90 -15.02
N LEU A 471 8.01 8.02 -14.36
CA LEU A 471 7.89 9.35 -14.94
C LEU A 471 9.19 9.71 -15.65
N PHE A 472 9.18 9.65 -16.98
CA PHE A 472 10.20 10.27 -17.82
C PHE A 472 9.92 11.76 -17.89
N SER A 473 10.94 12.58 -17.71
CA SER A 473 10.80 14.04 -17.64
C SER A 473 11.97 14.75 -18.30
N SER A 474 11.67 15.74 -19.14
CA SER A 474 12.68 16.57 -19.79
C SER A 474 13.44 17.48 -18.82
N GLY A 475 12.87 17.75 -17.64
CA GLY A 475 13.50 18.56 -16.62
C GLY A 475 12.54 19.54 -15.95
N LYS A 476 13.08 20.71 -15.63
CA LYS A 476 12.43 21.70 -14.76
C LYS A 476 11.29 22.42 -15.47
N GLU A 477 11.45 22.69 -16.77
CA GLU A 477 10.46 23.39 -17.59
C GLU A 477 9.32 22.46 -18.02
N LYS A 478 9.45 21.14 -17.74
CA LYS A 478 8.46 20.10 -18.04
C LYS A 478 8.02 20.16 -19.51
N ALA A 479 8.99 20.41 -20.40
CA ALA A 479 8.72 20.50 -21.83
C ALA A 479 8.09 19.21 -22.39
N PHE A 480 8.53 18.06 -21.87
CA PHE A 480 7.91 16.77 -22.11
C PHE A 480 7.98 15.93 -20.83
N GLU A 481 6.86 15.33 -20.47
CA GLU A 481 6.81 14.30 -19.46
C GLU A 481 5.90 13.18 -19.96
N CYS A 482 6.22 11.93 -19.61
CA CYS A 482 5.33 10.79 -19.84
C CYS A 482 5.49 9.74 -18.74
N LEU A 483 4.43 8.95 -18.54
CA LEU A 483 4.48 7.75 -17.73
C LEU A 483 4.76 6.54 -18.62
N VAL A 484 5.60 5.64 -18.13
CA VAL A 484 5.84 4.33 -18.75
C VAL A 484 5.60 3.24 -17.72
N TYR A 485 4.83 2.22 -18.07
CA TYR A 485 4.61 1.09 -17.18
C TYR A 485 5.80 0.12 -17.19
N LEU A 486 6.42 -0.13 -16.03
CA LEU A 486 7.56 -1.04 -15.84
C LEU A 486 7.42 -2.37 -16.58
N HIS A 487 6.24 -2.98 -16.50
CA HIS A 487 5.95 -4.30 -17.09
C HIS A 487 5.76 -4.26 -18.62
N ARG A 488 5.56 -3.08 -19.19
CA ARG A 488 5.41 -2.87 -20.64
C ARG A 488 6.66 -2.27 -21.29
N TYR A 489 7.60 -1.79 -20.49
CA TYR A 489 8.88 -1.34 -21.00
C TYR A 489 9.62 -2.47 -21.74
N ASN A 490 10.17 -2.15 -22.90
CA ASN A 490 11.09 -2.99 -23.67
C ASN A 490 12.13 -2.12 -24.39
N GLU A 491 13.08 -2.73 -25.09
CA GLU A 491 14.17 -2.00 -25.78
C GLU A 491 13.70 -1.01 -26.85
N THR A 492 12.45 -1.11 -27.32
CA THR A 492 11.87 -0.20 -28.32
C THR A 492 11.19 1.02 -27.70
N THR A 493 10.99 1.05 -26.38
CA THR A 493 10.26 2.13 -25.70
C THR A 493 10.94 3.49 -25.86
N LEU A 494 12.25 3.61 -25.62
CA LEU A 494 12.97 4.89 -25.78
C LEU A 494 13.06 5.35 -27.24
N PRO A 495 13.40 4.48 -28.22
CA PRO A 495 13.30 4.83 -29.64
C PRO A 495 11.92 5.39 -30.02
N ARG A 496 10.83 4.72 -29.63
CA ARG A 496 9.46 5.15 -29.92
C ARG A 496 9.12 6.48 -29.26
N MET A 497 9.43 6.63 -27.97
CA MET A 497 9.27 7.90 -27.23
C MET A 497 9.89 9.06 -28.01
N ARG A 498 11.08 8.83 -28.57
CA ARG A 498 11.80 9.84 -29.34
C ARG A 498 11.11 10.18 -30.67
N THR A 499 10.76 9.15 -31.44
CA THR A 499 10.27 9.32 -32.81
C THR A 499 8.80 9.73 -32.88
N GLU A 500 7.98 9.23 -31.97
CA GLU A 500 6.51 9.39 -32.00
C GLU A 500 6.02 10.54 -31.11
N TYR A 501 6.80 10.96 -30.10
CA TYR A 501 6.38 12.01 -29.16
C TYR A 501 7.33 13.22 -29.17
N VAL A 502 8.60 13.03 -28.84
CA VAL A 502 9.55 14.15 -28.67
C VAL A 502 9.82 14.89 -29.98
N THR A 503 10.10 14.16 -31.06
CA THR A 503 10.41 14.78 -32.36
C THR A 503 9.23 15.56 -32.94
N PRO A 504 7.98 15.03 -32.95
CA PRO A 504 6.82 15.80 -33.34
C PRO A 504 6.59 17.04 -32.46
N LEU A 505 6.74 16.90 -31.13
CA LEU A 505 6.55 18.00 -30.19
C LEU A 505 7.56 19.14 -30.42
N LEU A 506 8.82 18.83 -30.74
CA LEU A 506 9.82 19.83 -31.14
C LEU A 506 9.31 20.69 -32.31
N GLY A 507 8.80 20.04 -33.37
CA GLY A 507 8.27 20.73 -34.54
C GLY A 507 7.01 21.56 -34.25
N GLN A 508 6.11 21.02 -33.43
CA GLN A 508 4.89 21.73 -33.02
C GLN A 508 5.19 22.97 -32.18
N MET A 509 6.11 22.86 -31.22
CA MET A 509 6.53 23.97 -30.36
C MET A 509 7.23 25.07 -31.15
N ASP A 510 8.15 24.70 -32.06
CA ASP A 510 8.85 25.64 -32.94
C ASP A 510 7.83 26.41 -33.81
N SER A 511 6.89 25.69 -34.42
CA SER A 511 5.81 26.28 -35.23
C SER A 511 4.89 27.20 -34.42
N ARG A 512 4.59 26.86 -33.15
CA ARG A 512 3.78 27.71 -32.26
C ARG A 512 4.52 28.99 -31.87
N ILE A 513 5.82 28.90 -31.59
CA ILE A 513 6.66 30.07 -31.30
C ILE A 513 6.67 31.04 -32.48
N GLU A 514 6.87 30.56 -33.71
CA GLU A 514 6.86 31.43 -34.89
C GLU A 514 5.48 32.08 -35.11
N ARG A 515 4.39 31.34 -34.93
CA ARG A 515 3.03 31.90 -35.01
C ARG A 515 2.79 32.98 -33.95
N LEU A 516 3.21 32.73 -32.71
CA LEU A 516 3.08 33.71 -31.63
C LEU A 516 3.93 34.96 -31.90
N ARG A 517 5.12 34.83 -32.50
CA ARG A 517 5.95 35.98 -32.90
C ARG A 517 5.26 36.86 -33.93
N LEU A 518 4.60 36.27 -34.92
CA LEU A 518 3.79 37.02 -35.89
C LEU A 518 2.65 37.76 -35.19
N GLN A 519 1.90 37.07 -34.32
CA GLN A 519 0.82 37.69 -33.53
C GLN A 519 1.33 38.80 -32.61
N GLN A 520 2.52 38.64 -32.03
CA GLN A 520 3.13 39.64 -31.16
C GLN A 520 3.42 40.96 -31.90
N ASN A 521 3.87 40.87 -33.16
CA ASN A 521 4.18 42.04 -33.99
C ASN A 521 2.92 42.82 -34.39
N GLU A 522 1.78 42.15 -34.47
CA GLU A 522 0.49 42.74 -34.83
C GLU A 522 -0.34 43.19 -33.61
N ALA A 523 0.03 42.78 -32.40
CA ALA A 523 -0.72 43.02 -31.18
C ALA A 523 -0.44 44.38 -30.51
N GLU A 524 -1.42 44.91 -29.79
CA GLU A 524 -1.28 46.11 -28.96
C GLU A 524 -0.37 45.86 -27.74
N THR A 525 0.19 46.93 -27.16
CA THR A 525 1.27 46.88 -26.15
C THR A 525 1.03 45.91 -24.98
N ALA A 526 -0.20 45.83 -24.45
CA ALA A 526 -0.51 44.94 -23.33
C ALA A 526 -0.59 43.46 -23.74
N GLU A 527 -1.18 43.19 -24.91
CA GLU A 527 -1.29 41.85 -25.47
C GLU A 527 0.05 41.34 -26.01
N ALA A 528 0.81 42.19 -26.71
CA ALA A 528 2.17 41.90 -27.18
C ALA A 528 3.10 41.49 -26.02
N LYS A 529 2.92 42.10 -24.83
CA LYS A 529 3.66 41.73 -23.62
C LYS A 529 3.25 40.36 -23.06
N ARG A 530 1.96 39.99 -23.15
CA ARG A 530 1.46 38.66 -22.74
C ARG A 530 2.00 37.59 -23.68
N ILE A 531 1.88 37.80 -24.99
CA ILE A 531 2.39 36.89 -26.02
C ILE A 531 3.91 36.72 -25.88
N GLY A 532 4.65 37.80 -25.63
CA GLY A 532 6.09 37.73 -25.39
C GLY A 532 6.48 36.81 -24.25
N LYS A 533 5.73 36.82 -23.13
CA LYS A 533 5.97 35.89 -22.02
C LYS A 533 5.69 34.43 -22.39
N GLU A 534 4.67 34.18 -23.22
CA GLU A 534 4.36 32.84 -23.71
C GLU A 534 5.48 32.33 -24.64
N ILE A 535 5.98 33.18 -25.54
CA ILE A 535 7.14 32.89 -26.40
C ILE A 535 8.37 32.56 -25.55
N ASP A 536 8.67 33.37 -24.52
CA ASP A 536 9.80 33.13 -23.63
C ASP A 536 9.68 31.78 -22.90
N SER A 537 8.47 31.43 -22.46
CA SER A 537 8.19 30.14 -21.80
C SER A 537 8.38 28.97 -22.76
N LEU A 538 7.78 29.03 -23.95
CA LEU A 538 7.89 27.99 -24.97
C LEU A 538 9.34 27.85 -25.48
N THR A 539 10.09 28.94 -25.58
CA THR A 539 11.51 28.91 -26.01
C THR A 539 12.38 28.18 -24.99
N LYS A 540 12.13 28.38 -23.69
CA LYS A 540 12.81 27.63 -22.62
C LYS A 540 12.48 26.15 -22.69
N GLN A 541 11.19 25.82 -22.81
CA GLN A 541 10.75 24.44 -22.97
C GLN A 541 11.34 23.79 -24.22
N LEU A 542 11.38 24.49 -25.37
CA LEU A 542 11.96 23.98 -26.61
C LEU A 542 13.45 23.71 -26.46
N THR A 543 14.17 24.57 -25.74
CA THR A 543 15.60 24.36 -25.43
C THR A 543 15.81 23.14 -24.55
N GLU A 544 15.00 22.97 -23.50
CA GLU A 544 15.02 21.78 -22.65
C GLU A 544 14.68 20.51 -23.46
N LEU A 545 13.67 20.56 -24.33
CA LEU A 545 13.24 19.43 -25.13
C LEU A 545 14.31 18.98 -26.13
N ARG A 546 15.08 19.91 -26.72
CA ARG A 546 16.23 19.57 -27.58
C ARG A 546 17.32 18.84 -26.79
N SER A 547 17.64 19.33 -25.58
CA SER A 547 18.58 18.64 -24.70
C SER A 547 18.06 17.25 -24.29
N PHE A 548 16.76 17.11 -24.07
CA PHE A 548 16.15 15.82 -23.76
C PHE A 548 16.19 14.85 -24.96
N ASP A 549 15.96 15.33 -26.19
CA ASP A 549 16.09 14.51 -27.41
C ASP A 549 17.50 13.91 -27.55
N ASP A 550 18.54 14.72 -27.30
CA ASP A 550 19.94 14.27 -27.36
C ASP A 550 20.24 13.19 -26.32
N GLN A 551 19.74 13.37 -25.08
CA GLN A 551 19.86 12.35 -24.04
C GLN A 551 19.09 11.08 -24.42
N LEU A 552 17.85 11.22 -24.88
CA LEU A 552 17.00 10.10 -25.23
C LEU A 552 17.60 9.28 -26.39
N LYS A 553 18.23 9.94 -27.37
CA LYS A 553 18.99 9.29 -28.44
C LYS A 553 20.12 8.43 -27.87
N HIS A 554 20.93 8.99 -26.96
CA HIS A 554 22.03 8.25 -26.33
C HIS A 554 21.54 7.01 -25.59
N TYR A 555 20.50 7.12 -24.77
CA TYR A 555 19.94 6.00 -24.02
C TYR A 555 19.20 4.99 -24.92
N ALA A 556 18.58 5.43 -26.00
CA ALA A 556 17.98 4.55 -27.00
C ALA A 556 19.05 3.67 -27.68
N ASP A 557 20.22 4.23 -27.99
CA ASP A 557 21.35 3.48 -28.57
C ASP A 557 21.91 2.42 -27.60
N MET A 558 21.78 2.64 -26.29
CA MET A 558 22.19 1.66 -25.27
C MET A 558 21.28 0.42 -25.21
N LYS A 559 20.07 0.48 -25.77
CA LYS A 559 19.07 -0.63 -25.76
C LYS A 559 18.89 -1.25 -24.37
N ILE A 560 18.62 -0.40 -23.38
CA ILE A 560 18.48 -0.84 -21.99
C ILE A 560 17.37 -1.89 -21.88
N GLN A 561 17.72 -3.04 -21.31
CA GLN A 561 16.78 -4.11 -20.95
C GLN A 561 16.57 -4.16 -19.43
N LEU A 562 15.36 -4.50 -19.02
CA LEU A 562 14.99 -4.63 -17.62
C LEU A 562 14.99 -6.09 -17.20
N ASP A 563 15.58 -6.36 -16.04
CA ASP A 563 15.36 -7.61 -15.32
C ASP A 563 14.51 -7.27 -14.09
N LEU A 564 13.22 -7.62 -14.13
CA LEU A 564 12.30 -7.29 -13.04
C LEU A 564 12.72 -7.93 -11.70
N ASP A 565 13.51 -9.01 -11.70
CA ASP A 565 14.04 -9.61 -10.48
C ASP A 565 15.06 -8.72 -9.76
N ASP A 566 15.74 -7.82 -10.47
CA ASP A 566 16.62 -6.81 -9.87
C ASP A 566 15.84 -5.76 -9.06
N GLY A 567 14.52 -5.71 -9.25
CA GLY A 567 13.62 -4.78 -8.57
C GLY A 567 13.67 -3.38 -9.15
N VAL A 568 12.77 -2.52 -8.68
CA VAL A 568 12.60 -1.17 -9.23
C VAL A 568 13.86 -0.35 -9.03
N LYS A 569 14.50 -0.41 -7.85
CA LYS A 569 15.68 0.42 -7.54
C LYS A 569 16.81 0.28 -8.54
N VAL A 570 17.21 -0.96 -8.85
CA VAL A 570 18.33 -1.22 -9.75
C VAL A 570 17.95 -0.86 -11.17
N ASN A 571 16.75 -1.25 -11.62
CA ASN A 571 16.30 -0.95 -12.97
C ASN A 571 16.08 0.55 -13.22
N TYR A 572 15.52 1.28 -12.26
CA TYR A 572 15.30 2.73 -12.34
C TYR A 572 16.63 3.47 -12.50
N GLY A 573 17.69 3.01 -11.82
CA GLY A 573 19.03 3.60 -11.91
C GLY A 573 19.67 3.49 -13.30
N LYS A 574 19.19 2.58 -14.17
CA LYS A 574 19.74 2.40 -15.53
C LYS A 574 19.47 3.60 -16.45
N PHE A 575 18.49 4.45 -16.14
CA PHE A 575 18.04 5.56 -17.00
C PHE A 575 18.65 6.92 -16.64
N GLY A 576 19.50 6.97 -15.60
CA GLY A 576 20.13 8.21 -15.15
C GLY A 576 19.14 9.35 -14.98
N THR A 577 19.39 10.50 -15.62
CA THR A 577 18.58 11.72 -15.49
C THR A 577 17.31 11.74 -16.33
N LEU A 578 17.02 10.71 -17.14
CA LEU A 578 15.79 10.68 -17.93
C LEU A 578 14.53 10.52 -17.06
N LEU A 579 14.68 9.94 -15.87
CA LEU A 579 13.60 9.68 -14.94
C LEU A 579 13.55 10.74 -13.83
N ALA A 580 12.34 11.08 -13.40
CA ALA A 580 12.12 11.95 -12.25
C ALA A 580 12.48 11.24 -10.93
N GLU A 581 12.82 12.00 -9.88
CA GLU A 581 12.98 11.50 -8.50
C GLU A 581 13.99 10.34 -8.31
N VAL A 582 15.00 10.24 -9.19
CA VAL A 582 16.01 9.15 -9.17
C VAL A 582 16.65 9.01 -7.80
N LYS A 583 17.18 10.11 -7.24
CA LYS A 583 17.81 10.12 -5.90
C LYS A 583 16.87 9.61 -4.80
N ALA A 584 15.57 9.94 -4.88
CA ALA A 584 14.60 9.48 -3.89
C ALA A 584 14.36 7.95 -3.97
N ILE A 585 14.46 7.37 -5.16
CA ILE A 585 14.21 5.95 -5.42
C ILE A 585 15.48 5.12 -5.20
N THR A 586 16.59 5.49 -5.83
CA THR A 586 17.86 4.74 -5.83
C THR A 586 18.72 5.02 -4.59
N GLY A 587 18.52 6.16 -3.93
CA GLY A 587 19.43 6.70 -2.91
C GLY A 587 20.65 7.39 -3.52
N ASP A 588 21.55 7.90 -2.66
CA ASP A 588 22.70 8.74 -3.04
C ASP A 588 23.80 8.03 -3.86
N LYS A 589 23.62 6.75 -4.22
CA LYS A 589 24.60 5.94 -4.96
C LYS A 589 24.37 5.91 -6.48
N ALA A 590 23.59 6.83 -7.03
CA ALA A 590 23.24 6.86 -8.46
C ALA A 590 24.07 7.86 -9.28
N GLU A 591 25.34 8.06 -8.90
CA GLU A 591 26.34 8.75 -9.74
C GLU A 591 27.37 7.77 -10.28
#